data_AF-A0AAW0XLP6-F1
#
_entry.id   AF-A0AAW0XLP6-F1
#
_cell.length_a   1.000
_cell.length_b   1.000
_cell.length_c   1.000
_cell.angle_alpha   90.00
_cell.angle_beta   90.00
_cell.angle_gamma   90.00
#
_symmetry.space_group_name_H-M   'P 1'
#
loop_
_entity.id
_entity.type
_entity.pdbx_description
1 polymer ?
#
loop_
_entity_poly.entity_id
_entity_poly.type
_entity_poly.pdbx_seq_one_letter_code
_entity_poly.pdbx_strand_id
1 'polypeptide(L)'
;MVVGGILQSSLCRPSSVSNYLDIGASRVFMNFSTRNSPKTGILMLNMGGPKTRDEVHDFLLRLFKDRDIIQLPFQDYMGPWIAKRRTPSIQQKYDEIGGGSPIFRWTDIQGEQLCSRLDTVCPHSAPHKHYIGFRYANPLTEDTLEQMEKDGVENCIAFSQYPQYSCSTTGSSMNAIQQFYANSIVDFGNINYPSKVDEVSKV
;
A
#
# COMPACT_ATOMS: atom_id res chain seq x y z
N MET A 1 28.05 -62.04 30.03
CA MET A 1 28.85 -60.83 30.35
C MET A 1 27.90 -59.65 30.26
N VAL A 2 27.48 -59.12 31.42
CA VAL A 2 26.82 -57.82 31.74
C VAL A 2 25.92 -57.18 30.65
N VAL A 3 24.59 -57.37 30.66
CA VAL A 3 23.49 -56.60 31.32
C VAL A 3 23.27 -55.16 30.82
N GLY A 4 22.14 -54.95 30.11
CA GLY A 4 21.07 -53.97 30.46
C GLY A 4 21.11 -52.55 29.90
N GLY A 5 19.97 -52.06 29.40
CA GLY A 5 19.70 -50.62 29.25
C GLY A 5 18.68 -50.21 28.18
N ILE A 6 17.39 -50.28 28.51
CA ILE A 6 16.28 -49.60 27.82
C ILE A 6 16.36 -48.09 28.12
N LEU A 7 16.12 -47.20 27.14
CA LEU A 7 15.35 -45.97 27.36
C LEU A 7 14.95 -45.28 26.04
N GLN A 8 13.65 -44.96 26.00
CA GLN A 8 12.88 -44.25 25.01
C GLN A 8 12.84 -42.77 25.41
N SER A 9 13.09 -41.84 24.49
CA SER A 9 12.88 -40.40 24.72
C SER A 9 12.60 -39.73 23.37
N SER A 10 11.36 -39.48 22.98
CA SER A 10 10.39 -38.48 23.47
C SER A 10 10.34 -37.27 22.53
N LEU A 11 9.15 -37.06 21.97
CA LEU A 11 8.72 -35.89 21.22
C LEU A 11 9.05 -34.59 21.97
N CYS A 12 9.76 -33.66 21.34
CA CYS A 12 9.77 -32.27 21.77
C CYS A 12 8.75 -31.48 20.94
N ARG A 13 7.56 -31.30 21.52
CA ARG A 13 6.64 -30.19 21.21
C ARG A 13 7.25 -28.88 21.71
N PRO A 14 7.00 -27.73 21.07
CA PRO A 14 7.38 -26.45 21.65
C PRO A 14 6.54 -26.19 22.91
N SER A 15 7.24 -26.01 24.03
CA SER A 15 6.69 -25.62 25.32
C SER A 15 6.17 -24.18 25.26
N SER A 16 4.86 -24.03 25.44
CA SER A 16 4.24 -22.78 25.87
C SER A 16 4.86 -22.36 27.20
N VAL A 17 5.60 -21.24 27.20
CA VAL A 17 6.09 -20.63 28.43
C VAL A 17 4.97 -19.71 28.93
N SER A 18 4.19 -20.20 29.88
CA SER A 18 3.17 -19.43 30.58
C SER A 18 3.79 -18.81 31.83
N ASN A 19 4.16 -17.54 31.77
CA ASN A 19 4.50 -16.77 32.96
C ASN A 19 3.19 -16.30 33.62
N TYR A 20 2.85 -16.88 34.77
CA TYR A 20 1.69 -16.49 35.58
C TYR A 20 2.09 -15.44 36.62
N LEU A 21 1.42 -14.29 36.63
CA LEU A 21 1.32 -13.40 37.79
C LEU A 21 -0.04 -13.69 38.43
N ASP A 22 -0.01 -14.27 39.63
CA ASP A 22 -1.21 -14.62 40.39
C ASP A 22 -1.75 -13.37 41.10
N ILE A 23 -2.76 -12.74 40.50
CA ILE A 23 -3.60 -11.73 41.15
C ILE A 23 -5.06 -12.16 40.97
N GLY A 24 -5.63 -12.78 42.01
CA GLY A 24 -7.06 -12.83 42.30
C GLY A 24 -8.01 -13.35 41.22
N ALA A 25 -8.40 -14.62 41.33
CA ALA A 25 -9.74 -15.20 41.04
C ALA A 25 -10.63 -14.59 39.93
N SER A 26 -10.07 -14.23 38.78
CA SER A 26 -10.81 -14.05 37.53
C SER A 26 -9.89 -14.41 36.38
N ARG A 27 -10.08 -15.61 35.81
CA ARG A 27 -9.39 -16.03 34.59
C ARG A 27 -9.94 -15.20 33.43
N VAL A 28 -9.38 -14.01 33.23
CA VAL A 28 -9.49 -13.31 31.96
C VAL A 28 -8.63 -14.10 30.98
N PHE A 29 -9.27 -14.93 30.16
CA PHE A 29 -8.61 -15.54 29.01
C PHE A 29 -8.27 -14.41 28.03
N MET A 30 -7.06 -13.86 28.13
CA MET A 30 -6.50 -13.09 27.03
C MET A 30 -6.16 -14.08 25.91
N ASN A 31 -7.10 -14.25 24.98
CA ASN A 31 -6.80 -14.82 23.68
C ASN A 31 -5.83 -13.87 22.98
N PHE A 32 -4.53 -14.09 23.14
CA PHE A 32 -3.55 -13.61 22.18
C PHE A 32 -3.75 -14.43 20.90
N SER A 33 -4.77 -14.07 20.10
CA SER A 33 -4.72 -14.38 18.68
C SER A 33 -3.43 -13.78 18.18
N THR A 34 -2.48 -14.63 17.76
CA THR A 34 -1.40 -14.20 16.89
C THR A 34 -2.09 -13.65 15.64
N ARG A 35 -2.32 -12.33 15.59
CA ARG A 35 -2.88 -11.70 14.39
C ARG A 35 -1.87 -11.96 13.29
N ASN A 36 -2.21 -12.87 12.38
CA ASN A 36 -1.46 -13.08 11.14
C ASN A 36 -1.65 -11.89 10.18
N SER A 37 -2.54 -10.95 10.50
CA SER A 37 -2.78 -9.73 9.76
C SER A 37 -1.83 -8.60 10.18
N PRO A 38 -1.36 -7.78 9.22
CA PRO A 38 -0.60 -6.58 9.51
C PRO A 38 -1.42 -5.63 10.38
N LYS A 39 -0.86 -5.17 11.50
CA LYS A 39 -1.52 -4.17 12.35
C LYS A 39 -1.46 -2.78 11.71
N THR A 40 -0.32 -2.45 11.09
CA THR A 40 -0.11 -1.15 10.44
C THR A 40 0.32 -1.34 8.99
N GLY A 41 -0.46 -0.80 8.07
CA GLY A 41 -0.16 -0.76 6.64
C GLY A 41 0.42 0.60 6.25
N ILE A 42 1.50 0.58 5.48
CA ILE A 42 2.17 1.78 4.96
C ILE A 42 1.90 1.85 3.47
N LEU A 43 0.98 2.72 3.06
CA LEU A 43 0.65 2.95 1.66
C LEU A 43 1.65 3.95 1.06
N MET A 44 2.62 3.43 0.32
CA MET A 44 3.66 4.20 -0.35
C MET A 44 3.11 4.79 -1.66
N LEU A 45 2.84 6.09 -1.66
CA LEU A 45 2.21 6.79 -2.78
C LEU A 45 3.25 7.37 -3.74
N ASN A 46 3.08 7.05 -5.02
CA ASN A 46 3.87 7.63 -6.11
C ASN A 46 3.07 7.62 -7.41
N MET A 47 3.49 8.37 -8.41
CA MET A 47 2.94 8.31 -9.77
C MET A 47 3.08 6.90 -10.36
N GLY A 48 4.20 6.24 -10.04
CA GLY A 48 4.59 4.96 -10.61
C GLY A 48 5.21 5.11 -11.99
N GLY A 49 5.37 3.98 -12.68
CA GLY A 49 5.87 3.92 -14.04
C GLY A 49 5.69 2.52 -14.64
N PRO A 50 5.64 2.42 -15.97
CA PRO A 50 5.42 1.15 -16.66
C PRO A 50 6.61 0.22 -16.42
N LYS A 51 6.36 -1.03 -16.01
CA LYS A 51 7.42 -2.03 -15.79
C LYS A 51 8.00 -2.53 -17.11
N THR A 52 7.16 -2.54 -18.14
CA THR A 52 7.47 -3.04 -19.47
C THR A 52 7.04 -2.04 -20.53
N ARG A 53 7.60 -2.20 -21.74
CA ARG A 53 7.25 -1.39 -22.91
C ARG A 53 5.75 -1.41 -23.24
N ASP A 54 5.08 -2.54 -23.02
CA ASP A 54 3.67 -2.71 -23.37
C ASP A 54 2.74 -1.95 -22.42
N GLU A 55 3.14 -1.76 -21.16
CA GLU A 55 2.40 -1.00 -20.15
C GLU A 55 2.45 0.53 -20.38
N VAL A 56 3.32 1.01 -21.27
CA VAL A 56 3.49 2.46 -21.53
C VAL A 56 2.20 3.12 -21.97
N HIS A 57 1.42 2.45 -22.83
CA HIS A 57 0.16 3.01 -23.32
C HIS A 57 -0.83 3.25 -22.16
N ASP A 58 -1.01 2.26 -21.31
CA ASP A 58 -1.98 2.32 -20.21
C ASP A 58 -1.54 3.31 -19.14
N PHE A 59 -0.23 3.40 -18.88
CA PHE A 59 0.35 4.44 -18.04
C PHE A 59 0.01 5.84 -18.56
N LEU A 60 0.25 6.11 -19.85
CA LEU A 60 -0.06 7.40 -20.45
C LEU A 60 -1.57 7.67 -20.49
N LEU A 61 -2.39 6.64 -20.75
CA LEU A 61 -3.83 6.76 -20.78
C LEU A 61 -4.37 7.25 -19.43
N ARG A 62 -3.93 6.65 -18.32
CA ARG A 62 -4.33 7.08 -16.97
C ARG A 62 -3.82 8.50 -16.68
N LEU A 63 -2.56 8.79 -16.99
CA LEU A 63 -1.95 10.11 -16.80
C LEU A 63 -2.72 11.22 -17.53
N PHE A 64 -3.11 11.01 -18.79
CA PHE A 64 -3.84 12.02 -19.58
C PHE A 64 -5.35 12.06 -19.30
N LYS A 65 -5.90 11.05 -18.62
CA LYS A 65 -7.28 11.08 -18.13
C LYS A 65 -7.40 11.79 -16.78
N ASP A 66 -6.31 11.87 -16.00
CA ASP A 66 -6.34 12.53 -14.69
C ASP A 66 -6.42 14.07 -14.82
N ARG A 67 -7.49 14.63 -14.24
CA ARG A 67 -7.80 16.08 -14.20
C ARG A 67 -7.01 16.83 -13.14
N ASP A 68 -6.49 16.14 -12.13
CA ASP A 68 -5.68 16.72 -11.06
C ASP A 68 -4.27 17.07 -11.54
N ILE A 69 -3.81 16.45 -12.63
CA ILE A 69 -2.48 16.70 -13.21
C ILE A 69 -2.53 17.50 -14.52
N ILE A 70 -3.46 17.18 -15.43
CA ILE A 70 -3.56 17.83 -16.73
C ILE A 70 -5.02 18.19 -16.98
N GLN A 71 -5.29 19.47 -17.26
CA GLN A 71 -6.62 19.97 -17.58
C GLN A 71 -6.73 20.25 -19.08
N LEU A 72 -7.38 19.35 -19.83
CA LEU A 72 -7.61 19.49 -21.27
C LEU A 72 -9.09 19.75 -21.60
N PRO A 73 -9.43 20.51 -22.66
CA PRO A 73 -10.79 20.49 -23.17
C PRO A 73 -11.15 19.07 -23.64
N PHE A 74 -12.39 18.62 -23.44
CA PHE A 74 -12.87 17.29 -23.88
C PHE A 74 -11.91 16.12 -23.55
N GLN A 75 -11.38 16.09 -22.32
CA GLN A 75 -10.29 15.18 -21.91
C GLN A 75 -10.62 13.69 -22.08
N ASP A 76 -11.88 13.29 -21.96
CA ASP A 76 -12.29 11.90 -22.19
C ASP A 76 -12.05 11.44 -23.63
N TYR A 77 -12.02 12.37 -24.58
CA TYR A 77 -11.67 12.13 -25.98
C TYR A 77 -10.20 12.45 -26.27
N MET A 78 -9.72 13.61 -25.81
CA MET A 78 -8.35 14.06 -26.09
C MET A 78 -7.30 13.22 -25.38
N GLY A 79 -7.55 12.79 -24.15
CA GLY A 79 -6.60 12.01 -23.36
C GLY A 79 -6.20 10.70 -24.04
N PRO A 80 -7.15 9.83 -24.43
CA PRO A 80 -6.85 8.60 -25.17
C PRO A 80 -6.14 8.86 -26.51
N TRP A 81 -6.54 9.92 -27.24
CA TRP A 81 -5.89 10.27 -28.50
C TRP A 81 -4.42 10.69 -28.31
N ILE A 82 -4.13 11.52 -27.30
CA ILE A 82 -2.77 11.95 -26.97
C ILE A 82 -1.95 10.76 -26.49
N ALA A 83 -2.49 9.91 -25.61
CA ALA A 83 -1.81 8.71 -25.11
C ALA A 83 -1.38 7.81 -26.27
N LYS A 84 -2.31 7.48 -27.18
CA LYS A 84 -2.02 6.67 -28.38
C LYS A 84 -0.96 7.31 -29.26
N ARG A 85 -1.04 8.62 -29.51
CA ARG A 85 -0.07 9.35 -30.34
C ARG A 85 1.33 9.39 -29.70
N ARG A 86 1.43 9.55 -28.38
CA ARG A 86 2.72 9.69 -27.68
C ARG A 86 3.37 8.35 -27.32
N THR A 87 2.59 7.27 -27.24
CA THR A 87 3.09 5.94 -26.84
C THR A 87 4.36 5.51 -27.58
N PRO A 88 4.45 5.56 -28.93
CA PRO A 88 5.64 5.08 -29.63
C PRO A 88 6.92 5.82 -29.23
N SER A 89 6.83 7.15 -29.08
CA SER A 89 7.97 7.98 -28.68
C SER A 89 8.38 7.73 -27.22
N ILE A 90 7.43 7.46 -26.33
CA ILE A 90 7.74 7.17 -24.92
C ILE A 90 8.29 5.76 -24.76
N GLN A 91 7.81 4.78 -25.54
CA GLN A 91 8.37 3.43 -25.57
C GLN A 91 9.85 3.45 -25.95
N GLN A 92 10.23 4.21 -26.99
CA GLN A 92 11.63 4.36 -27.38
C GLN A 92 12.51 4.89 -26.23
N LYS A 93 12.01 5.87 -25.47
CA LYS A 93 12.73 6.40 -24.30
C LYS A 93 12.88 5.36 -23.18
N TYR A 94 11.87 4.52 -22.97
CA TYR A 94 12.00 3.43 -22.01
C TYR A 94 12.98 2.36 -22.50
N ASP A 95 13.00 2.06 -23.80
CA ASP A 95 13.96 1.12 -24.39
C ASP A 95 15.41 1.60 -24.20
N GLU A 96 15.66 2.90 -24.36
CA GLU A 96 16.98 3.52 -24.13
C GLU A 96 17.52 3.33 -22.69
N ILE A 97 16.63 3.17 -21.71
CA ILE A 97 17.01 2.98 -20.29
C ILE A 97 16.87 1.52 -19.82
N GLY A 98 16.60 0.57 -20.72
CA GLY A 98 16.51 -0.86 -20.40
C GLY A 98 15.11 -1.47 -20.44
N GLY A 99 14.13 -0.79 -21.04
CA GLY A 99 12.82 -1.34 -21.40
C GLY A 99 11.68 -1.08 -20.41
N GLY A 100 11.92 -0.31 -19.34
CA GLY A 100 10.89 -0.01 -18.32
C GLY A 100 11.39 0.84 -17.16
N SER A 101 10.47 1.24 -16.30
CA SER A 101 10.76 2.01 -15.09
C SER A 101 11.19 1.10 -13.93
N PRO A 102 12.34 1.36 -13.27
CA PRO A 102 12.77 0.58 -12.11
C PRO A 102 12.03 0.97 -10.82
N ILE A 103 11.08 1.92 -10.88
CA ILE A 103 10.45 2.51 -9.70
C ILE A 103 9.79 1.48 -8.79
N PHE A 104 9.06 0.52 -9.36
CA PHE A 104 8.41 -0.54 -8.58
C PHE A 104 9.43 -1.32 -7.73
N ARG A 105 10.53 -1.76 -8.35
CA ARG A 105 11.59 -2.51 -7.68
C ARG A 105 12.18 -1.72 -6.51
N TRP A 106 12.46 -0.44 -6.71
CA TRP A 106 13.08 0.38 -5.67
C TRP A 106 12.11 0.70 -4.54
N THR A 107 10.85 1.02 -4.86
CA THR A 107 9.82 1.25 -3.85
C THR A 107 9.57 0.00 -3.01
N ASP A 108 9.60 -1.19 -3.61
CA ASP A 108 9.43 -2.46 -2.90
C ASP A 108 10.58 -2.72 -1.92
N ILE A 109 11.83 -2.62 -2.38
CA ILE A 109 13.03 -2.78 -1.53
C ILE A 109 13.03 -1.76 -0.39
N GLN A 110 12.67 -0.50 -0.68
CA GLN A 110 12.60 0.54 0.34
C GLN A 110 11.49 0.26 1.36
N GLY A 111 10.33 -0.23 0.91
CA GLY A 111 9.21 -0.61 1.76
C GLY A 111 9.54 -1.76 2.71
N GLU A 112 10.18 -2.82 2.20
CA GLU A 112 10.64 -3.95 3.02
C GLU A 112 11.59 -3.49 4.12
N GLN A 113 12.59 -2.68 3.77
CA GLN A 113 13.57 -2.16 4.72
C GLN A 113 12.93 -1.20 5.73
N LEU A 114 12.00 -0.36 5.29
CA LEU A 114 11.23 0.53 6.15
C LEU A 114 10.43 -0.26 7.19
N CYS A 115 9.65 -1.26 6.77
CA CYS A 115 8.85 -2.08 7.67
C CYS A 115 9.71 -2.86 8.66
N SER A 116 10.81 -3.48 8.21
CA SER A 116 11.75 -4.19 9.09
C SER A 116 12.32 -3.27 10.18
N ARG A 117 12.65 -2.02 9.83
CA ARG A 117 13.12 -1.02 10.79
C ARG A 117 12.01 -0.56 11.73
N LEU A 118 10.80 -0.34 11.23
CA LEU A 118 9.65 0.08 12.04
C LEU A 118 9.21 -1.00 13.02
N ASP A 119 9.28 -2.28 12.67
CA ASP A 119 9.01 -3.37 13.61
C ASP A 119 9.99 -3.35 14.80
N THR A 120 11.23 -2.91 14.56
CA THR A 120 12.25 -2.78 15.62
C THR A 120 12.06 -1.51 16.46
N VAL A 121 11.79 -0.37 15.81
CA VAL A 121 11.72 0.95 16.47
C VAL A 121 10.36 1.21 17.12
N CYS A 122 9.29 0.66 16.53
CA CYS A 122 7.90 0.86 16.93
C CYS A 122 7.16 -0.48 17.14
N PRO A 123 7.59 -1.34 18.07
CA PRO A 123 7.02 -2.69 18.23
C PRO A 123 5.53 -2.69 18.63
N HIS A 124 5.01 -1.59 19.18
CA HIS A 124 3.60 -1.47 19.58
C HIS A 124 2.63 -1.36 18.39
N SER A 125 3.10 -0.90 17.23
CA SER A 125 2.34 -0.79 15.97
C SER A 125 2.66 -1.91 14.98
N ALA A 126 3.59 -2.81 15.32
CA ALA A 126 3.93 -4.00 14.56
C ALA A 126 2.78 -5.05 14.58
N PRO A 127 2.72 -5.97 13.59
CA PRO A 127 3.58 -6.04 12.40
C PRO A 127 3.24 -4.96 11.37
N HIS A 128 4.27 -4.31 10.82
CA HIS A 128 4.14 -3.35 9.73
C HIS A 128 4.21 -4.06 8.37
N LYS A 129 3.43 -3.60 7.39
CA LYS A 129 3.52 -4.08 6.01
C LYS A 129 3.44 -2.90 5.05
N HIS A 130 4.32 -2.85 4.05
CA HIS A 130 4.27 -1.84 3.01
C HIS A 130 3.33 -2.27 1.89
N TYR A 131 2.75 -1.27 1.25
CA TYR A 131 1.84 -1.40 0.14
C TYR A 131 2.20 -0.34 -0.89
N ILE A 132 2.36 -0.70 -2.15
CA ILE A 132 2.71 0.24 -3.21
C ILE A 132 1.41 0.74 -3.82
N GLY A 133 1.12 2.03 -3.70
CA GLY A 133 -0.04 2.66 -4.34
C GLY A 133 0.42 3.59 -5.46
N PHE A 134 0.40 3.10 -6.70
CA PHE A 134 0.76 3.93 -7.85
C PHE A 134 -0.46 4.58 -8.47
N ARG A 135 -0.29 5.84 -8.90
CA ARG A 135 -1.38 6.61 -9.48
C ARG A 135 -1.73 6.17 -10.91
N TYR A 136 -0.72 5.84 -11.73
CA TYR A 136 -0.93 5.56 -13.16
C TYR A 136 -0.36 4.22 -13.64
N ALA A 137 0.37 3.51 -12.79
CA ALA A 137 0.94 2.19 -13.09
C ALA A 137 0.44 1.15 -12.08
N ASN A 138 0.53 -0.13 -12.41
CA ASN A 138 0.15 -1.18 -11.48
C ASN A 138 1.28 -1.41 -10.45
N PRO A 139 0.95 -1.73 -9.18
CA PRO A 139 -0.39 -1.79 -8.58
C PRO A 139 -1.01 -0.41 -8.37
N LEU A 140 -2.29 -0.24 -8.75
CA LEU A 140 -2.96 1.05 -8.58
C LEU A 140 -3.31 1.30 -7.11
N THR A 141 -3.44 2.57 -6.74
CA THR A 141 -3.84 2.98 -5.38
C THR A 141 -5.14 2.29 -4.95
N GLU A 142 -6.12 2.22 -5.86
CA GLU A 142 -7.44 1.63 -5.61
C GLU A 142 -7.33 0.11 -5.35
N ASP A 143 -6.64 -0.63 -6.23
CA ASP A 143 -6.39 -2.08 -6.06
C ASP A 143 -5.68 -2.38 -4.73
N THR A 144 -4.78 -1.47 -4.35
CA THR A 144 -3.96 -1.60 -3.16
C THR A 144 -4.77 -1.34 -1.89
N LEU A 145 -5.66 -0.34 -1.90
CA LEU A 145 -6.58 -0.07 -0.80
C LEU A 145 -7.51 -1.26 -0.55
N GLU A 146 -8.07 -1.85 -1.61
CA GLU A 146 -8.86 -3.08 -1.47
C GLU A 146 -8.05 -4.23 -0.85
N GLN A 147 -6.78 -4.37 -1.23
CA GLN A 147 -5.91 -5.39 -0.65
C GLN A 147 -5.62 -5.10 0.83
N MET A 148 -5.42 -3.85 1.21
CA MET A 148 -5.23 -3.45 2.61
C MET A 148 -6.47 -3.75 3.46
N GLU A 149 -7.67 -3.54 2.91
CA GLU A 149 -8.92 -3.89 3.57
C GLU A 149 -9.09 -5.42 3.73
N LYS A 150 -8.79 -6.19 2.67
CA LYS A 150 -8.80 -7.67 2.71
C LYS A 150 -7.80 -8.22 3.73
N ASP A 151 -6.65 -7.57 3.87
CA ASP A 151 -5.62 -7.94 4.83
C ASP A 151 -6.00 -7.57 6.28
N GLY A 152 -7.08 -6.80 6.49
CA GLY A 152 -7.55 -6.41 7.82
C GLY A 152 -6.61 -5.44 8.54
N VAL A 153 -5.97 -4.54 7.80
CA VAL A 153 -5.09 -3.50 8.35
C VAL A 153 -5.87 -2.61 9.32
N GLU A 154 -5.37 -2.46 10.56
CA GLU A 154 -6.03 -1.60 11.57
C GLU A 154 -5.66 -0.13 11.42
N ASN A 155 -4.40 0.15 11.07
CA ASN A 155 -3.86 1.50 10.92
C ASN A 155 -3.27 1.67 9.53
N CYS A 156 -3.76 2.64 8.76
CA CYS A 156 -3.23 2.97 7.44
C CYS A 156 -2.47 4.29 7.48
N ILE A 157 -1.23 4.29 6.97
CA ILE A 157 -0.42 5.49 6.79
C ILE A 157 -0.23 5.76 5.30
N ALA A 158 -0.84 6.83 4.81
CA ALA A 158 -0.62 7.33 3.45
C ALA A 158 0.73 8.07 3.39
N PHE A 159 1.77 7.37 2.90
CA PHE A 159 3.14 7.86 2.89
C PHE A 159 3.58 8.27 1.48
N SER A 160 3.50 9.57 1.20
CA SER A 160 4.00 10.14 -0.06
C SER A 160 5.50 9.92 -0.21
N GLN A 161 5.89 9.37 -1.36
CA GLN A 161 7.30 9.23 -1.74
C GLN A 161 7.88 10.52 -2.35
N TYR A 162 7.10 11.61 -2.38
CA TYR A 162 7.53 12.95 -2.78
C TYR A 162 7.87 13.77 -1.53
N PRO A 163 9.16 14.09 -1.28
CA PRO A 163 9.53 14.90 -0.12
C PRO A 163 8.94 16.32 -0.19
N GLN A 164 8.83 16.88 -1.39
CA GLN A 164 8.21 18.18 -1.64
C GLN A 164 6.75 17.98 -2.04
N TYR A 165 5.85 18.66 -1.36
CA TYR A 165 4.44 18.63 -1.71
C TYR A 165 4.17 19.39 -3.01
N SER A 166 3.37 18.80 -3.89
CA SER A 166 2.72 19.48 -5.01
C SER A 166 1.31 18.91 -5.20
N CYS A 167 0.35 19.77 -5.55
CA CYS A 167 -1.02 19.38 -5.84
C CYS A 167 -1.09 18.33 -6.97
N SER A 168 -0.20 18.40 -7.96
CA SER A 168 -0.16 17.47 -9.09
C SER A 168 0.47 16.11 -8.79
N THR A 169 1.01 15.90 -7.58
CA THR A 169 1.69 14.65 -7.18
C THR A 169 1.07 14.09 -5.90
N THR A 170 1.53 14.53 -4.73
CA THR A 170 0.96 14.14 -3.43
C THR A 170 -0.52 14.49 -3.34
N GLY A 171 -0.93 15.68 -3.82
CA GLY A 171 -2.34 16.09 -3.83
C GLY A 171 -3.22 15.13 -4.63
N SER A 172 -2.90 14.87 -5.91
CA SER A 172 -3.59 13.87 -6.75
C SER A 172 -3.65 12.49 -6.09
N SER A 173 -2.56 12.05 -5.44
CA SER A 173 -2.54 10.74 -4.75
C SER A 173 -3.49 10.69 -3.56
N MET A 174 -3.57 11.76 -2.77
CA MET A 174 -4.51 11.86 -1.64
C MET A 174 -5.96 11.97 -2.13
N ASN A 175 -6.20 12.73 -3.20
CA ASN A 175 -7.53 12.82 -3.83
C ASN A 175 -8.01 11.45 -4.32
N ALA A 176 -7.13 10.62 -4.87
CA ALA A 176 -7.48 9.26 -5.29
C ALA A 176 -8.00 8.41 -4.12
N ILE A 177 -7.35 8.49 -2.95
CA ILE A 177 -7.82 7.81 -1.73
C ILE A 177 -9.20 8.34 -1.31
N GLN A 178 -9.37 9.65 -1.32
CA GLN A 178 -10.66 10.27 -0.97
C GLN A 178 -11.77 9.83 -1.93
N GLN A 179 -11.50 9.82 -3.23
CA GLN A 179 -12.46 9.41 -4.27
C GLN A 179 -12.82 7.93 -4.15
N PHE A 180 -11.84 7.06 -3.86
CA PHE A 180 -12.08 5.63 -3.63
C PHE A 180 -13.14 5.43 -2.54
N TYR A 181 -12.93 5.99 -1.35
CA TYR A 181 -13.89 5.86 -0.25
C TYR A 181 -15.21 6.61 -0.49
N ALA A 182 -15.19 7.76 -1.15
CA ALA A 182 -16.41 8.47 -1.50
C ALA A 182 -17.31 7.64 -2.42
N ASN A 183 -16.71 6.96 -3.41
CA ASN A 183 -17.43 6.07 -4.33
C ASN A 183 -17.95 4.82 -3.60
N SER A 184 -17.14 4.23 -2.71
CA SER A 184 -17.59 3.10 -1.89
C SER A 184 -18.75 3.47 -0.96
N ILE A 185 -18.78 4.69 -0.40
CA ILE A 185 -19.88 5.17 0.45
C ILE A 185 -21.17 5.36 -0.36
N VAL A 186 -21.07 5.77 -1.63
CA VAL A 186 -22.23 5.89 -2.53
C VAL A 186 -22.88 4.51 -2.78
N ASP A 187 -22.08 3.44 -2.84
CA ASP A 187 -22.58 2.06 -2.98
C ASP A 187 -23.26 1.52 -1.72
N PHE A 188 -22.96 2.05 -0.53
CA PHE A 188 -23.59 1.64 0.75
C PHE A 188 -24.80 2.48 1.18
N GLY A 189 -25.10 3.58 0.49
CA GLY A 189 -26.29 4.40 0.70
C GLY A 189 -26.28 5.23 2.00
N ASN A 190 -26.35 6.56 1.84
CA ASN A 190 -26.79 7.50 2.89
C ASN A 190 -26.16 7.33 4.29
N ILE A 191 -24.84 7.46 4.40
CA ILE A 191 -24.22 7.83 5.68
C ILE A 191 -23.61 9.22 5.54
N ASN A 192 -24.21 10.15 6.27
CA ASN A 192 -23.88 11.58 6.27
C ASN A 192 -22.57 11.78 7.06
N TYR A 193 -21.44 11.84 6.36
CA TYR A 193 -20.18 12.34 6.93
C TYR A 193 -20.12 13.86 6.77
N PRO A 194 -19.64 14.60 7.79
CA PRO A 194 -19.58 16.05 7.74
C PRO A 194 -18.77 16.50 6.53
N SER A 195 -19.42 17.29 5.68
CA SER A 195 -18.84 17.89 4.50
C SER A 195 -17.84 18.98 4.89
N LYS A 196 -16.72 18.99 4.15
CA LYS A 196 -15.68 20.03 4.06
C LYS A 196 -14.75 20.19 5.26
N VAL A 197 -13.49 19.79 5.05
CA VAL A 197 -12.35 20.55 5.59
C VAL A 197 -12.16 21.71 4.62
N ASP A 198 -12.64 22.89 5.03
CA ASP A 198 -12.38 24.13 4.33
C ASP A 198 -10.87 24.49 4.41
N GLU A 199 -10.34 24.92 3.28
CA GLU A 199 -9.23 25.88 3.13
C GLU A 199 -7.89 25.57 3.84
N VAL A 200 -7.01 24.81 3.18
CA VAL A 200 -5.55 24.97 3.32
C VAL A 200 -4.92 25.18 1.95
N SER A 201 -5.26 26.32 1.34
CA SER A 201 -4.57 26.84 0.17
C SER A 201 -4.51 28.37 0.22
N LYS A 202 -3.98 28.90 1.32
CA LYS A 202 -3.43 30.26 1.41
C LYS A 202 -2.31 30.30 2.45
N VAL A 203 -1.10 29.94 2.02
CA VAL A 203 0.16 30.60 2.45
C VAL A 203 1.06 30.65 1.22
#